data_AF-A0A4U3F1I1-F1
#
_entry.id   AF-A0A4U3F1I1-F1
#
_cell.length_a   1.000
_cell.length_b   1.000
_cell.length_c   1.000
_cell.angle_alpha   90.00
_cell.angle_beta   90.00
_cell.angle_gamma   90.00
#
_symmetry.space_group_name_H-M   'P 1'
#
loop_
_entity.id
_entity.type
_entity.pdbx_description
1 polymer ?
#
loop_
_entity_poly.entity_id
_entity_poly.type
_entity_poly.pdbx_seq_one_letter_code
_entity_poly.pdbx_strand_id
1 'polypeptide(L)'
;MTLLPTFTYEKISKKLHKNHIQDRVRMYGFNECARIMTFLNYVCDDEMLDTTSLRYIYGKVSECLSNHAADTGRYGYNVSQCYFKDLISLRDELEFVISVSYKSRLDE
;
A
#
# COMPACT_ATOMS: atom_id res chain seq x y z
N MET A 1 8.17 -24.18 -13.97
CA MET A 1 9.30 -23.35 -13.48
C MET A 1 8.70 -22.01 -13.01
N THR A 2 8.23 -21.95 -11.77
CA THR A 2 7.41 -20.85 -11.18
C THR A 2 8.05 -20.29 -9.90
N LEU A 3 9.38 -20.23 -9.83
CA LEU A 3 10.11 -19.82 -8.62
C LEU A 3 10.23 -18.29 -8.45
N LEU A 4 10.18 -17.52 -9.55
CA LEU A 4 10.35 -16.06 -9.55
C LEU A 4 9.20 -15.30 -8.84
N PRO A 5 7.91 -15.64 -9.03
CA PRO A 5 6.81 -14.94 -8.37
C PRO A 5 6.83 -15.15 -6.86
N THR A 6 7.13 -16.37 -6.39
CA THR A 6 7.08 -16.73 -4.97
C THR A 6 8.18 -16.05 -4.17
N PHE A 7 9.42 -16.05 -4.67
CA PHE A 7 10.53 -15.35 -4.01
C PHE A 7 10.30 -13.83 -3.92
N THR A 8 9.74 -13.24 -4.99
CA THR A 8 9.38 -11.83 -5.04
C THR A 8 8.24 -11.51 -4.06
N TYR A 9 7.23 -12.38 -4.01
CA TYR A 9 6.11 -12.29 -3.05
C TYR A 9 6.58 -12.35 -1.60
N GLU A 10 7.40 -13.33 -1.22
CA GLU A 10 7.92 -13.43 0.15
C GLU A 10 8.72 -12.18 0.55
N LYS A 11 9.53 -11.66 -0.37
CA LYS A 11 10.31 -10.45 -0.11
C LYS A 11 9.44 -9.21 0.06
N ILE A 12 8.41 -9.04 -0.75
CA ILE A 12 7.51 -7.88 -0.68
C ILE A 12 6.56 -7.99 0.51
N SER A 13 5.94 -9.15 0.72
CA SER A 13 5.02 -9.39 1.85
C SER A 13 5.69 -9.16 3.21
N LYS A 14 6.97 -9.55 3.37
CA LYS A 14 7.74 -9.26 4.59
C LYS A 14 7.92 -7.77 4.88
N LYS A 15 7.76 -6.89 3.90
CA LYS A 15 7.79 -5.44 4.11
C LYS A 15 6.42 -4.87 4.48
N LEU A 16 5.31 -5.55 4.19
CA LEU A 16 3.96 -5.06 4.42
C LEU A 16 3.48 -5.32 5.85
N HIS A 17 4.36 -5.10 6.83
CA HIS A 17 4.00 -5.15 8.24
C HIS A 17 3.57 -3.76 8.74
N LYS A 18 2.79 -3.75 9.82
CA LYS A 18 2.12 -2.57 10.38
C LYS A 18 3.06 -1.36 10.50
N ASN A 19 4.19 -1.50 11.19
CA ASN A 19 5.12 -0.39 11.40
C ASN A 19 5.70 0.18 10.09
N HIS A 20 6.01 -0.67 9.11
CA HIS A 20 6.55 -0.20 7.83
C HIS A 20 5.51 0.61 7.03
N ILE A 21 4.25 0.20 7.07
CA ILE A 21 3.17 0.96 6.43
C ILE A 21 2.99 2.30 7.15
N GLN A 22 3.00 2.31 8.48
CA GLN A 22 2.90 3.54 9.27
C GLN A 22 4.01 4.54 8.92
N ASP A 23 5.26 4.08 8.86
CA ASP A 23 6.40 4.93 8.53
C ASP A 23 6.26 5.60 7.16
N ARG A 24 5.64 4.91 6.20
CA ARG A 24 5.42 5.43 4.85
C ARG A 24 4.25 6.39 4.77
N VAL A 25 3.15 6.14 5.48
CA VAL A 25 1.96 7.01 5.40
C VAL A 25 2.03 8.22 6.34
N ARG A 26 2.79 8.15 7.44
CA ARG A 26 2.85 9.24 8.45
C ARG A 26 3.45 10.55 7.93
N MET A 27 4.19 10.51 6.82
CA MET A 27 4.80 11.72 6.23
C MET A 27 3.77 12.59 5.50
N TYR A 28 2.55 12.11 5.31
CA TYR A 28 1.51 12.76 4.53
C TYR A 28 0.39 13.27 5.44
N GLY A 29 0.02 14.54 5.28
CA GLY A 29 -1.01 15.22 6.08
C GLY A 29 -2.45 15.01 5.57
N PHE A 30 -2.71 13.96 4.80
CA PHE A 30 -4.03 13.74 4.17
C PHE A 30 -4.96 12.89 5.05
N ASN A 31 -6.26 13.11 4.91
CA ASN A 31 -7.29 12.40 5.68
C ASN A 31 -7.24 10.89 5.47
N GLU A 32 -6.93 10.44 4.25
CA GLU A 32 -6.78 9.04 3.90
C GLU A 32 -5.60 8.39 4.65
N CYS A 33 -4.48 9.09 4.73
CA CYS A 33 -3.31 8.65 5.51
C CYS A 33 -3.62 8.59 7.01
N ALA A 34 -4.35 9.57 7.54
CA ALA A 34 -4.81 9.56 8.94
C ALA A 34 -5.76 8.37 9.24
N ARG A 35 -6.65 8.04 8.31
CA ARG A 35 -7.52 6.85 8.41
C ARG A 35 -6.73 5.55 8.37
N ILE A 36 -5.68 5.45 7.56
CA ILE A 36 -4.77 4.29 7.58
C ILE A 36 -4.07 4.20 8.93
N MET A 37 -3.49 5.30 9.44
CA MET A 37 -2.82 5.32 10.75
C MET A 37 -3.76 4.88 11.88
N THR A 38 -5.00 5.39 11.87
CA THR A 38 -6.03 5.03 12.86
C THR A 38 -6.38 3.55 12.77
N PHE A 39 -6.62 3.04 11.55
CA PHE A 39 -6.91 1.62 11.33
C PHE A 39 -5.76 0.72 11.84
N LEU A 40 -4.52 1.06 11.50
CA LEU A 40 -3.35 0.32 11.96
C LEU A 40 -3.22 0.35 13.49
N ASN A 41 -3.44 1.49 14.14
CA ASN A 41 -3.27 1.63 15.59
C ASN A 41 -4.39 0.98 16.42
N TYR A 42 -5.62 0.97 15.91
CA TYR A 42 -6.80 0.66 16.72
C TYR A 42 -7.61 -0.55 16.23
N VAL A 43 -7.34 -1.05 15.02
CA VAL A 43 -8.06 -2.21 14.44
C VAL A 43 -7.11 -3.37 14.19
N CYS A 44 -5.88 -3.11 13.74
CA CYS A 44 -4.89 -4.16 13.54
C CYS A 44 -4.15 -4.45 14.86
N ASP A 45 -4.50 -5.56 15.51
CA ASP A 45 -3.80 -6.03 16.71
C ASP A 45 -2.42 -6.62 16.39
N ASP A 46 -2.32 -7.35 15.27
CA ASP A 46 -1.11 -8.01 14.82
C ASP A 46 -0.16 -7.09 14.04
N GLU A 47 1.14 -7.39 14.15
CA GLU A 47 2.17 -6.71 13.34
C GLU A 47 2.11 -7.14 11.87
N MET A 48 1.73 -8.39 11.61
CA MET A 48 1.52 -8.93 10.26
C MET A 48 0.07 -8.77 9.86
N LEU A 49 -0.15 -8.15 8.71
CA LEU A 49 -1.50 -7.80 8.24
C LEU A 49 -2.08 -8.89 7.35
N ASP A 50 -3.33 -9.22 7.59
CA ASP A 50 -4.08 -10.15 6.74
C ASP A 50 -4.47 -9.49 5.40
N THR A 51 -4.91 -10.31 4.43
CA THR A 51 -5.30 -9.82 3.10
C THR A 51 -6.43 -8.78 3.16
N THR A 52 -7.33 -8.88 4.15
CA THR A 52 -8.44 -7.93 4.33
C THR A 52 -7.92 -6.55 4.73
N SER A 53 -7.02 -6.50 5.70
CA SER A 53 -6.35 -5.29 6.15
C SER A 53 -5.53 -4.66 5.02
N LEU A 54 -4.78 -5.47 4.28
CA LEU A 54 -4.01 -5.00 3.12
C LEU A 54 -4.92 -4.39 2.04
N ARG A 55 -6.10 -4.98 1.77
CA ARG A 55 -7.09 -4.43 0.82
C ARG A 55 -7.67 -3.09 1.28
N TYR A 56 -7.98 -2.96 2.57
CA TYR A 56 -8.44 -1.69 3.12
C TYR A 56 -7.39 -0.59 2.93
N ILE A 57 -6.13 -0.89 3.26
CA ILE A 57 -5.00 0.04 3.12
C ILE A 57 -4.79 0.40 1.65
N TYR A 58 -4.80 -0.58 0.75
CA TYR A 58 -4.71 -0.36 -0.71
C TYR A 58 -5.80 0.61 -1.19
N GLY A 59 -7.04 0.43 -0.75
CA GLY A 59 -8.15 1.32 -1.07
C GLY A 59 -7.89 2.75 -0.63
N LYS A 60 -7.42 2.95 0.61
CA LYS A 60 -7.13 4.28 1.15
C LYS A 60 -5.93 4.96 0.51
N VAL A 61 -4.86 4.21 0.20
CA VAL A 61 -3.72 4.76 -0.54
C VAL A 61 -4.14 5.17 -1.95
N SER A 62 -4.97 4.37 -2.61
CA SER A 62 -5.47 4.66 -3.97
C SER A 62 -6.38 5.89 -3.98
N GLU A 63 -7.27 6.01 -2.99
CA GLU A 63 -8.11 7.20 -2.77
C GLU A 63 -7.23 8.45 -2.56
N CYS A 64 -6.21 8.36 -1.72
CA CYS A 64 -5.27 9.45 -1.47
C CYS A 64 -4.57 9.92 -2.75
N LEU A 65 -4.03 8.98 -3.54
CA LEU A 65 -3.35 9.30 -4.79
C LEU A 65 -4.32 9.89 -5.82
N SER A 66 -5.54 9.37 -5.92
CA SER A 66 -6.55 9.91 -6.83
C SER A 66 -6.94 11.35 -6.48
N ASN A 67 -7.12 11.64 -5.20
CA ASN A 67 -7.57 12.96 -4.73
C ASN A 67 -6.45 14.02 -4.78
N HIS A 68 -5.21 13.62 -4.48
CA HIS A 68 -4.13 14.60 -4.21
C HIS A 68 -3.00 14.57 -5.25
N ALA A 69 -2.77 13.44 -5.95
CA ALA A 69 -1.73 13.35 -6.96
C ALA A 69 -2.21 13.80 -8.36
N ALA A 70 -3.49 13.55 -8.69
CA ALA A 70 -4.07 13.86 -10.00
C ALA A 70 -4.18 15.36 -10.30
N ASP A 71 -4.38 16.21 -9.28
CA ASP A 71 -4.60 17.66 -9.44
C ASP A 71 -3.33 18.48 -9.70
N THR A 72 -2.18 17.82 -9.72
CA THR A 72 -0.89 18.52 -9.86
C THR A 72 -0.43 18.71 -11.32
N GLY A 73 -1.29 18.34 -12.27
CA GLY A 73 -1.05 18.43 -13.72
C GLY A 73 -1.01 19.84 -14.33
N ARG A 74 -1.06 20.94 -13.54
CA ARG A 74 -0.94 22.31 -14.08
C ARG A 74 0.42 22.97 -13.91
N TYR A 75 1.25 22.55 -12.96
CA TYR A 75 2.62 23.03 -12.80
C TYR A 75 3.50 21.93 -12.19
N GLY A 76 4.20 21.16 -13.03
CA GLY A 76 5.32 20.31 -12.60
C GLY A 76 4.99 18.83 -12.36
N TYR A 77 4.74 18.09 -13.45
CA TYR A 77 4.58 16.64 -13.51
C TYR A 77 5.68 15.84 -12.74
N ASN A 78 6.87 16.42 -12.56
CA ASN A 78 8.00 15.78 -11.86
C ASN A 78 8.00 15.98 -10.33
N VAL A 79 7.47 17.08 -9.80
CA VAL A 79 7.59 17.39 -8.35
C VAL A 79 6.60 16.53 -7.55
N SER A 80 5.39 16.38 -8.06
CA SER A 80 4.33 15.61 -7.40
C SER A 80 4.62 14.11 -7.41
N GLN A 81 5.17 13.57 -8.49
CA GLN A 81 5.60 12.16 -8.50
C GLN A 81 6.69 11.88 -7.46
N CYS A 82 7.61 12.82 -7.24
CA CYS A 82 8.61 12.68 -6.18
C CYS A 82 7.99 12.77 -4.78
N TYR A 83 7.05 13.69 -4.56
CA TYR A 83 6.36 13.82 -3.28
C TYR A 83 5.57 12.56 -2.92
N PHE A 84 4.84 11.99 -3.88
CA PHE A 84 4.00 10.80 -3.68
C PHE A 84 4.71 9.46 -3.88
N LYS A 85 6.04 9.46 -4.12
CA LYS A 85 6.80 8.25 -4.49
C LYS A 85 6.59 7.10 -3.51
N ASP A 86 6.58 7.38 -2.22
CA ASP A 86 6.41 6.34 -1.21
C ASP A 86 5.00 5.76 -1.20
N LEU A 87 3.96 6.58 -1.42
CA LEU A 87 2.58 6.09 -1.53
C LEU A 87 2.34 5.32 -2.84
N ILE A 88 2.94 5.76 -3.95
CA ILE A 88 2.88 5.05 -5.24
C ILE A 88 3.49 3.66 -5.09
N SER A 89 4.73 3.59 -4.58
CA SER A 89 5.38 2.30 -4.37
C SER A 89 4.63 1.43 -3.37
N LEU A 90 3.97 2.01 -2.35
CA LEU A 90 3.20 1.24 -1.37
C LEU A 90 1.96 0.62 -2.02
N ARG A 91 1.24 1.41 -2.82
CA ARG A 91 0.08 0.94 -3.59
C ARG A 91 0.46 -0.24 -4.48
N ASP A 92 1.55 -0.12 -5.22
CA ASP A 92 1.98 -1.14 -6.18
C ASP A 92 2.41 -2.44 -5.48
N GLU A 93 3.10 -2.33 -4.33
CA GLU A 93 3.46 -3.48 -3.49
C GLU A 93 2.21 -4.18 -2.92
N LEU A 94 1.22 -3.41 -2.45
CA LEU A 94 -0.05 -3.92 -1.96
C LEU A 94 -0.83 -4.64 -3.07
N GLU A 95 -0.96 -4.02 -4.24
CA GLU A 95 -1.64 -4.60 -5.41
C GLU A 95 -1.00 -5.93 -5.81
N PHE A 96 0.32 -5.97 -5.89
CA PHE A 96 1.05 -7.19 -6.20
C PHE A 96 0.73 -8.30 -5.20
N VAL A 97 0.86 -8.04 -3.89
CA VAL A 97 0.60 -9.06 -2.86
C VAL A 97 -0.86 -9.52 -2.89
N ILE A 98 -1.82 -8.60 -2.99
CA ILE A 98 -3.26 -8.92 -3.05
C ILE A 98 -3.58 -9.78 -4.28
N SER A 99 -3.02 -9.46 -5.44
CA SER A 99 -3.27 -10.19 -6.69
C SER A 99 -2.73 -11.62 -6.65
N VAL A 100 -1.54 -11.81 -6.07
CA VAL A 100 -0.93 -13.15 -5.89
C VAL A 100 -1.74 -13.97 -4.89
N SER A 101 -2.12 -13.40 -3.74
CA SER A 101 -2.93 -14.11 -2.74
C SER A 101 -4.31 -14.51 -3.28
N TYR A 102 -4.90 -13.72 -4.18
CA TYR A 102 -6.17 -14.07 -4.82
C TYR A 102 -6.02 -15.25 -5.78
N LYS A 103 -4.95 -15.26 -6.59
CA LYS A 103 -4.68 -16.35 -7.54
C LYS A 103 -4.47 -17.69 -6.83
N SER A 104 -3.71 -17.71 -5.74
CA SER A 104 -3.48 -18.94 -4.96
C SER A 104 -4.76 -19.58 -4.43
N ARG A 105 -5.80 -18.79 -4.12
CA ARG A 105 -7.09 -19.33 -3.64
C ARG A 105 -8.01 -19.86 -4.74
N LEU A 106 -7.74 -19.54 -6.01
CA LEU A 106 -8.50 -20.06 -7.16
C LEU A 106 -7.91 -21.35 -7.72
N ASP A 107 -6.63 -21.61 -7.40
CA ASP A 107 -5.91 -22.81 -7.80
C ASP A 107 -6.02 -23.95 -6.75
N GLU A 108 -6.77 -23.74 -5.66
CA GLU A 108 -7.14 -24.70 -4.60
C GLU A 108 -8.57 -25.24 -4.81
#